data_AF-A0A6L5XAI9-F1
#
_entry.id   AF-A0A6L5XAI9-F1
#
_cell.length_a   1.000
_cell.length_b   1.000
_cell.length_c   1.000
_cell.angle_alpha   90.00
_cell.angle_beta   90.00
_cell.angle_gamma   90.00
#
_symmetry.space_group_name_H-M   'P 1'
#
loop_
_entity.id
_entity.type
_entity.pdbx_description
1 polymer ?
#
loop_
_entity_poly.entity_id
_entity_poly.type
_entity_poly.pdbx_seq_one_letter_code
_entity_poly.pdbx_strand_id
1 'polypeptide(L)'
;MDILQKNPYRLLGVYANSPTKERMANHNKLKAFLKVGKQVSYPLDLPQYLTSIDRDEATIAEAESKLTLPKDQLHYALFWFVNVTTLDSVAFKHLVAGKIEEAKAIWMKKTCASSLQNLTVCALIQNDFSTALSQAEQLYGNSNYLNELVTEITGGGENVDATALAFDFLDTLATEVDTSTLLTSITNSSWRAHIAEKAVKPLVEAIQNAIDVAKKSRNKGPQARLKAGLSLKEATRDPLLQLQKMLPAGDLQYQLIADKLGKEILQCGIDYYNDSEEPDAAIKAMELQKYALSIVVGQMAKDRCKENVDILQKIIDNLPPAEVFAEDKAIHEELRKYCKLPDKICHAVTLLKNTRPHLQSIKRKLGSYNDYYLHISTVVVRNAMSNLIAEVNGVQKQITDDPLFDNLLERREAKLFLIQLKLKEVLKEAWDATKLIDEFDMEDDYRKEHYNPNRSTLKSMCEDLGISTFSMPFSNASKLTPTTDSDSGSSKKSNSYVGWLIAIFVIIILAMVFISAFAGMPNGDSATEEETSPVTEEVSAAEFSSAAPEAPEYSESYSEAPAYDNDNDDDASADASVSESSAEPSESYIYYYDTSDDPDEEASDASEYNTY
;
A
#
# COMPACT_ATOMS: atom_id res chain seq x y z
N MET A 1 9.57 40.26 16.49
CA MET A 1 8.21 40.29 17.00
C MET A 1 7.55 41.63 16.69
N ASP A 2 6.55 41.64 15.84
CA ASP A 2 5.88 42.86 15.33
C ASP A 2 4.93 43.45 16.39
N ILE A 3 4.27 42.59 17.19
CA ILE A 3 3.45 42.98 18.35
C ILE A 3 4.22 43.78 19.41
N LEU A 4 5.55 43.61 19.49
CA LEU A 4 6.45 44.46 20.29
C LEU A 4 6.88 45.73 19.52
N GLN A 5 7.29 45.60 18.26
CA GLN A 5 7.83 46.75 17.50
C GLN A 5 6.75 47.81 17.20
N LYS A 6 5.54 47.37 16.87
CA LYS A 6 4.39 48.20 16.45
C LYS A 6 3.33 48.33 17.55
N ASN A 7 3.68 47.99 18.79
CA ASN A 7 2.76 48.09 19.93
C ASN A 7 2.19 49.52 20.05
N PRO A 8 0.88 49.72 20.17
CA PRO A 8 0.29 51.06 20.22
C PRO A 8 0.75 51.87 21.44
N TYR A 9 1.01 51.23 22.58
CA TYR A 9 1.58 51.91 23.76
C TYR A 9 3.03 52.37 23.50
N ARG A 10 3.83 51.60 22.75
CA ARG A 10 5.16 52.02 22.27
C ARG A 10 5.06 53.19 21.29
N LEU A 11 4.16 53.10 20.31
CA LEU A 11 3.94 54.16 19.31
C LEU A 11 3.58 55.49 19.99
N LEU A 12 2.74 55.45 21.02
CA LEU A 12 2.35 56.61 21.83
C LEU A 12 3.34 56.98 22.95
N GLY A 13 4.40 56.19 23.17
CA GLY A 13 5.48 56.48 24.11
C GLY A 13 5.06 56.43 25.59
N VAL A 14 4.15 55.51 25.94
CA VAL A 14 3.52 55.36 27.28
C VAL A 14 3.62 53.93 27.83
N TYR A 15 3.30 53.75 29.11
CA TYR A 15 3.10 52.43 29.72
C TYR A 15 1.69 51.90 29.42
N ALA A 16 1.49 50.59 29.58
CA ALA A 16 0.17 49.97 29.41
C ALA A 16 -0.87 50.47 30.43
N ASN A 17 -0.44 50.80 31.66
CA ASN A 17 -1.26 51.42 32.72
C ASN A 17 -1.18 52.97 32.73
N SER A 18 -0.63 53.62 31.70
CA SER A 18 -0.65 55.09 31.63
C SER A 18 -2.08 55.62 31.44
N PRO A 19 -2.57 56.54 32.29
CA PRO A 19 -3.95 57.04 32.20
C PRO A 19 -4.28 57.65 30.84
N THR A 20 -5.53 57.52 30.39
CA THR A 20 -6.02 58.05 29.09
C THR A 20 -5.67 59.53 28.88
N LYS A 21 -5.61 60.32 29.96
CA LYS A 21 -5.17 61.73 29.92
C LYS A 21 -3.71 61.91 29.51
N GLU A 22 -2.80 61.05 29.98
CA GLU A 22 -1.39 61.05 29.56
C GLU A 22 -1.26 60.56 28.12
N ARG A 23 -1.94 59.47 27.79
CA ARG A 23 -1.95 58.88 26.44
C ARG A 23 -2.43 59.88 25.38
N MET A 24 -3.56 60.54 25.62
CA MET A 24 -4.07 61.61 24.76
C MET A 24 -3.16 62.85 24.72
N ALA A 25 -2.44 63.18 25.81
CA ALA A 25 -1.45 64.26 25.79
C ALA A 25 -0.27 63.92 24.87
N ASN A 26 0.24 62.68 24.92
CA ASN A 26 1.28 62.20 24.02
C ASN A 26 0.81 62.10 22.56
N HIS A 27 -0.40 61.59 22.28
CA HIS A 27 -0.99 61.60 20.94
C HIS A 27 -1.01 63.01 20.35
N ASN A 28 -1.55 63.99 21.09
CA ASN A 28 -1.63 65.38 20.63
C ASN A 28 -0.25 66.02 20.44
N LYS A 29 0.70 65.75 21.34
CA LYS A 29 2.10 66.20 21.21
C LYS A 29 2.77 65.61 19.97
N LEU A 30 2.65 64.30 19.74
CA LEU A 30 3.19 63.62 18.56
C LEU A 30 2.62 64.24 17.28
N LYS A 31 1.30 64.34 17.18
CA LYS A 31 0.59 64.93 16.04
C LYS A 31 1.03 66.37 15.76
N ALA A 32 1.25 67.19 16.79
CA ALA A 32 1.74 68.57 16.63
C ALA A 32 3.18 68.66 16.12
N PHE A 33 4.07 67.73 16.51
CA PHE A 33 5.47 67.70 16.07
C PHE A 33 5.62 67.12 14.65
N LEU A 34 4.87 66.06 14.34
CA LEU A 34 4.89 65.41 13.02
C LEU A 34 4.39 66.37 11.92
N LYS A 35 3.38 67.19 12.22
CA LYS A 35 2.90 68.28 11.34
C LYS A 35 3.95 69.32 10.95
N VAL A 36 5.04 69.45 11.71
CA VAL A 36 6.15 70.36 11.39
C VAL A 36 7.42 69.58 10.99
N GLY A 37 7.28 68.33 10.56
CA GLY A 37 8.36 67.48 10.07
C GLY A 37 9.37 67.07 11.16
N LYS A 38 8.97 67.06 12.44
CA LYS A 38 9.84 66.72 13.56
C LYS A 38 9.44 65.41 14.20
N GLN A 39 10.39 64.48 14.25
CA GLN A 39 10.24 63.26 15.04
C GLN A 39 10.33 63.55 16.54
N VAL A 40 9.68 62.70 17.34
CA VAL A 40 9.71 62.72 18.81
C VAL A 40 10.17 61.36 19.30
N SER A 41 11.13 61.37 20.22
CA SER A 41 11.58 60.16 20.92
C SER A 41 11.13 60.16 22.38
N TYR A 42 10.88 58.96 22.91
CA TYR A 42 10.48 58.69 24.29
C TYR A 42 11.43 57.64 24.90
N PRO A 43 11.60 57.60 26.23
CA PRO A 43 12.42 56.56 26.89
C PRO A 43 11.99 55.13 26.54
N LEU A 44 10.69 54.93 26.33
CA LEU A 44 10.07 53.65 25.98
C LEU A 44 10.19 53.27 24.49
N ASP A 45 10.89 54.07 23.67
CA ASP A 45 11.29 53.66 22.31
C ASP A 45 12.27 52.48 22.36
N LEU A 46 13.08 52.39 23.42
CA LEU A 46 14.07 51.35 23.70
C LEU A 46 14.97 50.95 22.50
N PRO A 47 15.65 51.91 21.85
CA PRO A 47 16.47 51.67 20.64
C PRO A 47 17.70 50.77 20.87
N GLN A 48 18.00 50.39 22.11
CA GLN A 48 19.05 49.43 22.46
C GLN A 48 18.62 47.96 22.25
N TYR A 49 17.31 47.68 22.18
CA TYR A 49 16.77 46.32 22.06
C TYR A 49 15.69 46.19 20.98
N LEU A 50 15.01 47.28 20.64
CA LEU A 50 13.95 47.34 19.64
C LEU A 50 14.43 48.10 18.39
N THR A 51 13.89 47.79 17.21
CA THR A 51 14.28 48.45 15.96
C THR A 51 13.87 49.92 15.97
N SER A 52 14.53 50.74 15.15
CA SER A 52 14.20 52.15 14.98
C SER A 52 12.71 52.35 14.72
N ILE A 53 12.07 53.14 15.58
CA ILE A 53 10.65 53.46 15.49
C ILE A 53 10.45 54.62 14.51
N ASP A 54 9.66 54.39 13.47
CA ASP A 54 9.15 55.47 12.61
C ASP A 54 7.71 55.81 13.06
N ARG A 55 7.33 57.08 12.90
CA ARG A 55 6.05 57.63 13.36
C ARG A 55 5.56 58.66 12.36
N ASP A 56 4.30 58.56 11.99
CA ASP A 56 3.58 59.53 11.15
C ASP A 56 2.19 59.84 11.72
N GLU A 57 1.43 60.76 11.10
CA GLU A 57 0.09 61.09 11.60
C GLU A 57 -0.93 59.95 11.48
N ALA A 58 -0.67 58.93 10.63
CA ALA A 58 -1.57 57.80 10.42
C ALA A 58 -1.37 56.72 11.48
N THR A 59 -0.14 56.23 11.63
CA THR A 59 0.29 55.25 12.64
C THR A 59 -0.01 55.70 14.07
N ILE A 60 0.16 56.98 14.38
CA ILE A 60 -0.17 57.55 15.70
C ILE A 60 -1.68 57.73 15.93
N ALA A 61 -2.49 57.85 14.87
CA ALA A 61 -3.95 57.82 14.97
C ALA A 61 -4.49 56.39 15.07
N GLU A 62 -3.93 55.45 14.31
CA GLU A 62 -4.22 54.03 14.39
C GLU A 62 -3.90 53.47 15.78
N ALA A 63 -2.77 53.87 16.38
CA ALA A 63 -2.37 53.47 17.72
C ALA A 63 -3.36 53.88 18.82
N GLU A 64 -3.93 55.10 18.76
CA GLU A 64 -4.96 55.53 19.72
C GLU A 64 -6.30 54.81 19.43
N SER A 65 -6.66 54.63 18.15
CA SER A 65 -7.85 53.86 17.75
C SER A 65 -7.81 52.44 18.32
N LYS A 66 -6.66 51.76 18.21
CA LYS A 66 -6.37 50.44 18.78
C LYS A 66 -6.42 50.35 20.31
N LEU A 67 -6.47 51.49 21.02
CA LEU A 67 -6.56 51.55 22.48
C LEU A 67 -7.89 52.17 22.95
N THR A 68 -8.91 52.18 22.09
CA THR A 68 -10.24 52.71 22.41
C THR A 68 -11.08 51.73 23.23
N LEU A 69 -10.99 50.42 22.96
CA LEU A 69 -11.75 49.39 23.69
C LEU A 69 -10.93 48.78 24.85
N PRO A 70 -11.54 48.41 25.99
CA PRO A 70 -10.82 47.75 27.10
C PRO A 70 -10.18 46.43 26.71
N LYS A 71 -10.86 45.59 25.91
CA LYS A 71 -10.30 44.33 25.40
C LYS A 71 -9.02 44.55 24.60
N ASP A 72 -9.02 45.52 23.68
CA ASP A 72 -7.86 45.79 22.83
C ASP A 72 -6.69 46.38 23.65
N GLN A 73 -7.01 47.23 24.64
CA GLN A 73 -6.03 47.72 25.62
C GLN A 73 -5.36 46.56 26.37
N LEU A 74 -6.15 45.60 26.89
CA LEU A 74 -5.63 44.39 27.51
C LEU A 74 -4.74 43.59 26.54
N HIS A 75 -5.23 43.26 25.34
CA HIS A 75 -4.50 42.51 24.31
C HIS A 75 -3.11 43.11 24.01
N TYR A 76 -3.03 44.41 23.71
CA TYR A 76 -1.76 45.07 23.44
C TYR A 76 -0.89 45.25 24.71
N ALA A 77 -1.49 45.26 25.90
CA ALA A 77 -0.78 45.35 27.17
C ALA A 77 -0.09 44.03 27.56
N LEU A 78 -0.60 42.85 27.14
CA LEU A 78 0.08 41.55 27.31
C LEU A 78 1.52 41.59 26.79
N PHE A 79 1.75 42.39 25.75
CA PHE A 79 3.03 42.57 25.08
C PHE A 79 3.73 43.89 25.42
N TRP A 80 3.33 44.59 26.49
CA TRP A 80 3.93 45.87 26.87
C TRP A 80 4.14 46.09 28.38
N PHE A 81 4.94 47.10 28.70
CA PHE A 81 5.43 47.42 30.04
C PHE A 81 4.39 48.18 30.88
N VAL A 82 4.33 47.85 32.18
CA VAL A 82 3.53 48.56 33.20
C VAL A 82 4.43 49.19 34.26
N ASN A 83 4.04 50.34 34.82
CA ASN A 83 4.79 51.03 35.86
C ASN A 83 3.87 51.32 37.05
N VAL A 84 3.85 50.40 38.02
CA VAL A 84 2.95 50.44 39.18
C VAL A 84 3.71 50.78 40.46
N THR A 85 4.85 50.12 40.67
CA THR A 85 5.61 50.19 41.93
C THR A 85 6.85 51.10 41.84
N THR A 86 7.38 51.47 43.00
CA THR A 86 8.68 52.15 43.08
C THR A 86 9.84 51.29 42.59
N LEU A 87 9.71 49.95 42.58
CA LEU A 87 10.70 49.05 42.00
C LEU A 87 10.68 49.12 40.47
N ASP A 88 9.49 49.15 39.84
CA ASP A 88 9.33 49.34 38.39
C ASP A 88 10.02 50.63 37.93
N SER A 89 9.72 51.75 38.60
CA SER A 89 10.33 53.06 38.35
C SER A 89 11.84 53.15 38.67
N VAL A 90 12.44 52.13 39.29
CA VAL A 90 13.90 51.99 39.40
C VAL A 90 14.42 51.07 38.28
N ALA A 91 13.78 49.94 38.03
CA ALA A 91 14.13 49.00 36.95
C ALA A 91 14.15 49.67 35.57
N PHE A 92 13.15 50.52 35.25
CA PHE A 92 13.10 51.25 33.98
C PHE A 92 14.31 52.19 33.77
N LYS A 93 14.94 52.71 34.83
CA LYS A 93 16.17 53.52 34.71
C LYS A 93 17.36 52.69 34.22
N HIS A 94 17.44 51.42 34.63
CA HIS A 94 18.43 50.48 34.12
C HIS A 94 18.08 50.00 32.71
N LEU A 95 16.80 49.69 32.44
CA LEU A 95 16.34 49.25 31.11
C LEU A 95 16.65 50.30 30.03
N VAL A 96 16.24 51.57 30.25
CA VAL A 96 16.48 52.69 29.32
C VAL A 96 17.98 53.01 29.16
N ALA A 97 18.80 52.70 30.16
CA ALA A 97 20.25 52.85 30.12
C ALA A 97 21.00 51.66 29.48
N GLY A 98 20.32 50.75 28.79
CA GLY A 98 20.93 49.61 28.10
C GLY A 98 21.28 48.42 29.01
N LYS A 99 20.77 48.39 30.25
CA LYS A 99 21.12 47.41 31.29
C LYS A 99 19.93 46.49 31.63
N ILE A 100 19.43 45.76 30.65
CA ILE A 100 18.26 44.87 30.80
C ILE A 100 18.42 43.84 31.94
N GLU A 101 19.59 43.24 32.13
CA GLU A 101 19.82 42.29 33.23
C GLU A 101 19.80 42.94 34.62
N GLU A 102 20.24 44.20 34.74
CA GLU A 102 20.11 44.95 36.00
C GLU A 102 18.64 45.29 36.30
N ALA A 103 17.84 45.56 35.27
CA ALA A 103 16.39 45.77 35.40
C ALA A 103 15.67 44.46 35.80
N LYS A 104 15.95 43.34 35.12
CA LYS A 104 15.47 41.99 35.46
C LYS A 104 15.83 41.63 36.91
N ALA A 105 17.08 41.87 37.33
CA ALA A 105 17.54 41.66 38.70
C ALA A 105 16.92 42.61 39.74
N ILE A 106 16.21 43.68 39.34
CA ILE A 106 15.38 44.48 40.25
C ILE A 106 13.97 43.88 40.36
N TRP A 107 13.35 43.51 39.24
CA TRP A 107 12.02 42.87 39.24
C TRP A 107 12.00 41.52 39.98
N MET A 108 13.05 40.72 39.83
CA MET A 108 13.22 39.43 40.54
C MET A 108 13.30 39.55 42.08
N LYS A 109 13.38 40.76 42.64
CA LYS A 109 13.43 40.97 44.11
C LYS A 109 12.06 40.84 44.80
N LYS A 110 10.96 40.97 44.05
CA LYS A 110 9.59 40.86 44.59
C LYS A 110 8.60 40.48 43.49
N THR A 111 8.11 39.24 43.51
CA THR A 111 7.02 38.79 42.64
C THR A 111 5.71 39.53 42.94
N CYS A 112 5.17 40.21 41.92
CA CYS A 112 3.84 40.83 41.86
C CYS A 112 3.43 41.00 40.38
N ALA A 113 2.21 41.47 40.10
CA ALA A 113 1.72 41.55 38.73
C ALA A 113 2.65 42.34 37.79
N SER A 114 3.09 43.53 38.21
CA SER A 114 3.97 44.39 37.40
C SER A 114 5.35 43.77 37.16
N SER A 115 5.92 43.08 38.15
CA SER A 115 7.23 42.43 37.97
C SER A 115 7.15 41.28 36.98
N LEU A 116 6.10 40.44 37.06
CA LEU A 116 5.91 39.31 36.15
C LEU A 116 5.65 39.80 34.72
N GLN A 117 4.80 40.82 34.55
CA GLN A 117 4.53 41.43 33.24
C GLN A 117 5.80 42.02 32.62
N ASN A 118 6.54 42.81 33.38
CA ASN A 118 7.76 43.45 32.89
C ASN A 118 8.89 42.44 32.61
N LEU A 119 9.01 41.36 33.39
CA LEU A 119 9.92 40.25 33.12
C LEU A 119 9.52 39.46 31.86
N THR A 120 8.22 39.22 31.65
CA THR A 120 7.69 38.59 30.43
C THR A 120 8.09 39.39 29.19
N VAL A 121 7.83 40.70 29.18
CA VAL A 121 8.18 41.57 28.04
C VAL A 121 9.71 41.65 27.84
N CYS A 122 10.51 41.69 28.91
CA CYS A 122 11.97 41.62 28.78
C CYS A 122 12.44 40.31 28.13
N ALA A 123 11.87 39.18 28.53
CA ALA A 123 12.21 37.87 27.97
C ALA A 123 11.80 37.75 26.49
N LEU A 124 10.61 38.25 26.11
CA LEU A 124 10.19 38.33 24.71
C LEU A 124 11.11 39.23 23.86
N ILE A 125 11.55 40.37 24.38
CA ILE A 125 12.56 41.23 23.72
C ILE A 125 13.88 40.49 23.49
N GLN A 126 14.24 39.57 24.37
CA GLN A 126 15.45 38.73 24.26
C GLN A 126 15.21 37.45 23.43
N ASN A 127 13.97 37.17 23.00
CA ASN A 127 13.53 35.90 22.38
C ASN A 127 13.71 34.67 23.32
N ASP A 128 13.74 34.89 24.64
CA ASP A 128 13.75 33.84 25.65
C ASP A 128 12.30 33.42 25.93
N PHE A 129 11.76 32.57 25.04
CA PHE A 129 10.37 32.11 25.14
C PHE A 129 10.12 31.24 26.38
N SER A 130 11.12 30.51 26.88
CA SER A 130 11.00 29.68 28.09
C SER A 130 10.79 30.54 29.33
N THR A 131 11.62 31.57 29.54
CA THR A 131 11.40 32.54 30.62
C THR A 131 10.09 33.30 30.40
N ALA A 132 9.80 33.78 29.18
CA ALA A 132 8.58 34.54 28.91
C ALA A 132 7.30 33.76 29.26
N LEU A 133 7.19 32.51 28.79
CA LEU A 133 6.05 31.64 29.07
C LEU A 133 5.97 31.29 30.56
N SER A 134 7.09 31.02 31.23
CA SER A 134 7.11 30.72 32.67
C SER A 134 6.69 31.92 33.54
N GLN A 135 7.04 33.15 33.16
CA GLN A 135 6.59 34.36 33.87
C GLN A 135 5.11 34.66 33.58
N ALA A 136 4.65 34.48 32.34
CA ALA A 136 3.26 34.63 31.95
C ALA A 136 2.34 33.59 32.62
N GLU A 137 2.78 32.33 32.74
CA GLU A 137 2.05 31.26 33.44
C GLU A 137 1.82 31.62 34.92
N GLN A 138 2.85 32.13 35.61
CA GLN A 138 2.74 32.60 36.99
C GLN A 138 1.84 33.84 37.16
N LEU A 139 1.69 34.65 36.12
CA LEU A 139 0.88 35.86 36.10
C LEU A 139 -0.61 35.54 35.88
N TYR A 140 -0.93 34.82 34.79
CA TYR A 140 -2.31 34.50 34.44
C TYR A 140 -2.88 33.35 35.29
N GLY A 141 -2.03 32.43 35.76
CA GLY A 141 -2.40 31.36 36.68
C GLY A 141 -2.67 31.80 38.13
N ASN A 142 -2.44 33.08 38.47
CA ASN A 142 -2.73 33.64 39.78
C ASN A 142 -3.77 34.77 39.67
N SER A 143 -5.02 34.46 40.04
CA SER A 143 -6.14 35.39 39.95
C SER A 143 -5.91 36.73 40.66
N ASN A 144 -5.08 36.79 41.71
CA ASN A 144 -4.77 38.05 42.38
C ASN A 144 -3.83 38.93 41.53
N TYR A 145 -2.81 38.35 40.90
CA TYR A 145 -1.91 39.09 40.01
C TYR A 145 -2.59 39.46 38.69
N LEU A 146 -3.45 38.59 38.16
CA LEU A 146 -4.29 38.89 37.01
C LEU A 146 -5.24 40.07 37.29
N ASN A 147 -5.96 40.04 38.42
CA ASN A 147 -6.88 41.12 38.79
C ASN A 147 -6.14 42.45 39.08
N GLU A 148 -4.95 42.39 39.70
CA GLU A 148 -4.05 43.55 39.87
C GLU A 148 -3.67 44.15 38.49
N LEU A 149 -3.23 43.32 37.54
CA LEU A 149 -2.86 43.73 36.19
C LEU A 149 -4.03 44.33 35.39
N VAL A 150 -5.17 43.65 35.36
CA VAL A 150 -6.38 44.09 34.64
C VAL A 150 -6.87 45.43 35.18
N THR A 151 -6.91 45.59 36.51
CA THR A 151 -7.36 46.83 37.17
C THR A 151 -6.44 48.01 36.83
N GLU A 152 -5.11 47.79 36.79
CA GLU A 152 -4.14 48.82 36.40
C GLU A 152 -4.26 49.24 34.93
N ILE A 153 -4.56 48.32 34.00
CA ILE A 153 -4.67 48.62 32.56
C ILE A 153 -6.01 49.30 32.21
N THR A 154 -7.13 48.78 32.73
CA THR A 154 -8.49 49.21 32.35
C THR A 154 -9.07 50.28 33.28
N GLY A 155 -8.52 50.44 34.48
CA GLY A 155 -9.01 51.39 35.50
C GLY A 155 -10.23 50.91 36.30
N GLY A 156 -10.66 49.65 36.14
CA GLY A 156 -11.79 49.08 36.87
C GLY A 156 -11.91 47.57 36.68
N GLY A 157 -12.57 46.87 37.60
CA GLY A 157 -12.65 45.41 37.62
C GLY A 157 -13.56 44.81 36.54
N GLU A 158 -13.13 44.82 35.28
CA GLU A 158 -13.67 43.91 34.27
C GLU A 158 -13.38 42.47 34.67
N ASN A 159 -14.40 41.60 34.65
CA ASN A 159 -14.24 40.19 34.99
C ASN A 159 -13.66 39.42 33.80
N VAL A 160 -12.33 39.45 33.67
CA VAL A 160 -11.58 38.81 32.58
C VAL A 160 -11.37 37.33 32.87
N ASP A 161 -11.74 36.46 31.93
CA ASP A 161 -11.37 35.05 31.98
C ASP A 161 -9.85 34.89 31.79
N ALA A 162 -9.20 34.35 32.83
CA ALA A 162 -7.78 34.02 32.84
C ALA A 162 -7.39 33.09 31.67
N THR A 163 -8.27 32.18 31.30
CA THR A 163 -8.07 31.20 30.22
C THR A 163 -8.06 31.91 28.87
N ALA A 164 -9.10 32.69 28.57
CA ALA A 164 -9.19 33.47 27.35
C ALA A 164 -8.02 34.46 27.19
N LEU A 165 -7.57 35.11 28.27
CA LEU A 165 -6.44 36.05 28.20
C LEU A 165 -5.09 35.34 27.98
N ALA A 166 -4.88 34.19 28.64
CA ALA A 166 -3.71 33.35 28.40
C ALA A 166 -3.70 32.79 26.97
N PHE A 167 -4.88 32.41 26.44
CA PHE A 167 -5.01 31.92 25.06
C PHE A 167 -4.82 33.03 24.03
N ASP A 168 -5.26 34.28 24.29
CA ASP A 168 -4.96 35.45 23.43
C ASP A 168 -3.45 35.77 23.37
N PHE A 169 -2.75 35.67 24.50
CA PHE A 169 -1.28 35.76 24.56
C PHE A 169 -0.60 34.67 23.71
N LEU A 170 -0.98 33.41 23.92
CA LEU A 170 -0.45 32.26 23.17
C LEU A 170 -0.78 32.34 21.67
N ASP A 171 -2.01 32.73 21.34
CA ASP A 171 -2.49 32.83 19.97
C ASP A 171 -1.73 33.89 19.18
N THR A 172 -1.44 35.02 19.82
CA THR A 172 -0.64 36.11 19.27
C THR A 172 0.82 35.70 19.09
N LEU A 173 1.43 35.06 20.10
CA LEU A 173 2.77 34.46 19.96
C LEU A 173 2.85 33.50 18.76
N ALA A 174 1.84 32.64 18.60
CA ALA A 174 1.78 31.66 17.51
C ALA A 174 1.55 32.26 16.10
N THR A 175 1.37 33.60 15.98
CA THR A 175 1.43 34.28 14.66
C THR A 175 2.83 34.75 14.27
N GLU A 176 3.77 34.81 15.21
CA GLU A 176 5.12 35.36 15.00
C GLU A 176 6.25 34.39 15.36
N VAL A 177 5.95 33.34 16.13
CA VAL A 177 6.91 32.34 16.64
C VAL A 177 6.47 30.95 16.16
N ASP A 178 7.43 30.14 15.72
CA ASP A 178 7.19 28.77 15.32
C ASP A 178 6.54 27.94 16.45
N THR A 179 5.51 27.17 16.11
CA THR A 179 4.73 26.40 17.08
C THR A 179 5.53 25.28 17.74
N SER A 180 6.54 24.70 17.07
CA SER A 180 7.42 23.70 17.71
C SER A 180 8.35 24.33 18.77
N THR A 181 8.78 25.57 18.55
CA THR A 181 9.54 26.39 19.50
C THR A 181 8.70 26.76 20.72
N LEU A 182 7.42 27.10 20.51
CA LEU A 182 6.47 27.30 21.60
C LEU A 182 6.20 25.99 22.36
N LEU A 183 5.88 24.88 21.67
CA LEU A 183 5.62 23.58 22.28
C LEU A 183 6.81 23.00 23.06
N THR A 184 8.04 23.34 22.71
CA THR A 184 9.23 22.94 23.50
C THR A 184 9.49 23.85 24.70
N SER A 185 8.89 25.04 24.74
CA SER A 185 9.01 26.02 25.82
C SER A 185 7.85 26.00 26.82
N ILE A 186 6.66 25.50 26.43
CA ILE A 186 5.47 25.44 27.29
C ILE A 186 5.51 24.20 28.21
N THR A 187 5.57 24.45 29.52
CA THR A 187 5.40 23.45 30.59
C THR A 187 3.94 23.12 30.91
N ASN A 188 3.04 24.11 30.79
CA ASN A 188 1.64 23.98 31.18
C ASN A 188 0.85 23.07 30.21
N SER A 189 0.08 22.12 30.74
CA SER A 189 -0.64 21.13 29.93
C SER A 189 -1.78 21.71 29.09
N SER A 190 -2.55 22.68 29.59
CA SER A 190 -3.67 23.27 28.82
C SER A 190 -3.16 24.26 27.77
N TRP A 191 -2.12 25.03 28.09
CA TRP A 191 -1.46 25.91 27.11
C TRP A 191 -0.80 25.10 25.99
N ARG A 192 -0.18 23.97 26.34
CA ARG A 192 0.41 23.04 25.37
C ARG A 192 -0.67 22.44 24.47
N ALA A 193 -1.81 22.03 25.03
CA ALA A 193 -2.93 21.50 24.27
C ALA A 193 -3.50 22.54 23.27
N HIS A 194 -3.72 23.78 23.71
CA HIS A 194 -4.22 24.88 22.85
C HIS A 194 -3.29 25.16 21.66
N ILE A 195 -1.98 25.29 21.90
CA ILE A 195 -1.00 25.47 20.81
C ILE A 195 -0.90 24.21 19.93
N ALA A 196 -0.98 23.01 20.51
CA ALA A 196 -0.93 21.76 19.75
C ALA A 196 -2.13 21.63 18.80
N GLU A 197 -3.36 21.87 19.25
CA GLU A 197 -4.56 21.83 18.41
C GLU A 197 -4.44 22.80 17.22
N LYS A 198 -4.01 24.04 17.50
CA LYS A 198 -3.80 25.09 16.50
C LYS A 198 -2.72 24.73 15.47
N ALA A 199 -1.66 24.04 15.89
CA ALA A 199 -0.57 23.58 15.02
C ALA A 199 -0.93 22.31 14.22
N VAL A 200 -1.71 21.41 14.82
CA VAL A 200 -2.16 20.13 14.25
C VAL A 200 -3.19 20.33 13.14
N LYS A 201 -4.12 21.27 13.30
CA LYS A 201 -5.23 21.47 12.35
C LYS A 201 -4.77 21.70 10.90
N PRO A 202 -3.85 22.64 10.57
CA PRO A 202 -3.37 22.83 9.20
C PRO A 202 -2.69 21.59 8.59
N LEU A 203 -2.01 20.78 9.41
CA LEU A 203 -1.33 19.56 8.98
C LEU A 203 -2.34 18.45 8.66
N VAL A 204 -3.38 18.29 9.49
CA VAL A 204 -4.49 17.36 9.22
C VAL A 204 -5.27 17.79 7.97
N GLU A 205 -5.54 19.09 7.80
CA GLU A 205 -6.17 19.63 6.60
C GLU A 205 -5.31 19.41 5.35
N ALA A 206 -3.99 19.59 5.43
CA ALA A 206 -3.08 19.31 4.31
C ALA A 206 -3.11 17.82 3.89
N ILE A 207 -3.08 16.89 4.85
CA ILE A 207 -3.16 15.45 4.56
C ILE A 207 -4.52 15.08 3.98
N GLN A 208 -5.62 15.56 4.57
CA GLN A 208 -6.98 15.29 4.08
C GLN A 208 -7.18 15.83 2.65
N ASN A 209 -6.71 17.04 2.36
CA ASN A 209 -6.72 17.61 1.01
C ASN A 209 -5.90 16.77 0.01
N ALA A 210 -4.72 16.27 0.41
CA ALA A 210 -3.91 15.40 -0.45
C ALA A 210 -4.62 14.06 -0.76
N ILE A 211 -5.23 13.42 0.25
CA ILE A 211 -6.06 12.21 0.10
C ILE A 211 -7.21 12.47 -0.89
N ASP A 212 -7.90 13.61 -0.78
CA ASP A 212 -9.04 13.93 -1.63
C ASP A 212 -8.64 14.44 -3.03
N VAL A 213 -7.37 14.82 -3.24
CA VAL A 213 -6.77 14.94 -4.57
C VAL A 213 -6.47 13.55 -5.14
N ALA A 214 -5.90 12.63 -4.35
CA ALA A 214 -5.58 11.27 -4.80
C ALA A 214 -6.84 10.49 -5.22
N LYS A 215 -7.94 10.54 -4.45
CA LYS A 215 -9.23 9.91 -4.81
C LYS A 215 -9.75 10.32 -6.19
N LYS A 216 -9.46 11.54 -6.65
CA LYS A 216 -9.88 12.05 -7.98
C LYS A 216 -9.12 11.41 -9.15
N SER A 217 -8.21 10.46 -8.89
CA SER A 217 -7.56 9.60 -9.90
C SER A 217 -8.25 8.25 -10.13
N ARG A 218 -9.24 7.88 -9.30
CA ARG A 218 -10.08 6.68 -9.51
C ARG A 218 -10.72 6.70 -10.90
N ASN A 219 -10.78 5.53 -11.53
CA ASN A 219 -11.36 5.29 -12.86
C ASN A 219 -10.66 6.09 -13.99
N LYS A 220 -9.36 6.39 -13.84
CA LYS A 220 -8.52 7.06 -14.86
C LYS A 220 -7.36 6.18 -15.35
N GLY A 221 -7.51 4.86 -15.17
CA GLY A 221 -6.52 3.85 -15.54
C GLY A 221 -5.35 3.70 -14.55
N PRO A 222 -4.58 2.60 -14.66
CA PRO A 222 -3.59 2.18 -13.68
C PRO A 222 -2.53 3.27 -13.43
N GLN A 223 -1.95 3.82 -14.50
CA GLN A 223 -0.86 4.80 -14.41
C GLN A 223 -1.28 6.11 -13.70
N ALA A 224 -2.57 6.46 -13.75
CA ALA A 224 -3.09 7.59 -12.98
C ALA A 224 -3.15 7.27 -11.47
N ARG A 225 -3.51 6.04 -11.09
CA ARG A 225 -3.54 5.59 -9.69
C ARG A 225 -2.14 5.46 -9.10
N LEU A 226 -1.19 4.83 -9.81
CA LEU A 226 0.21 4.75 -9.37
C LEU A 226 0.80 6.14 -9.13
N LYS A 227 0.66 7.04 -10.11
CA LYS A 227 1.14 8.43 -9.98
C LYS A 227 0.46 9.17 -8.83
N ALA A 228 -0.84 8.98 -8.61
CA ALA A 228 -1.55 9.60 -7.50
C ALA A 228 -1.09 9.06 -6.14
N GLY A 229 -0.88 7.75 -6.00
CA GLY A 229 -0.35 7.12 -4.78
C GLY A 229 1.06 7.60 -4.43
N LEU A 230 1.95 7.68 -5.42
CA LEU A 230 3.31 8.21 -5.25
C LEU A 230 3.28 9.70 -4.87
N SER A 231 2.43 10.49 -5.53
CA SER A 231 2.26 11.92 -5.21
C SER A 231 1.68 12.13 -3.80
N LEU A 232 0.74 11.28 -3.38
CA LEU A 232 0.13 11.30 -2.06
C LEU A 232 1.17 10.96 -0.97
N LYS A 233 1.95 9.91 -1.18
CA LYS A 233 3.08 9.50 -0.31
C LYS A 233 4.04 10.67 -0.05
N GLU A 234 4.58 11.28 -1.10
CA GLU A 234 5.57 12.35 -0.95
C GLU A 234 4.98 13.64 -0.37
N ALA A 235 3.78 14.05 -0.80
CA ALA A 235 3.14 15.28 -0.33
C ALA A 235 2.70 15.25 1.15
N THR A 236 2.53 14.06 1.73
CA THR A 236 2.02 13.89 3.11
C THR A 236 3.08 13.47 4.13
N ARG A 237 4.26 13.05 3.66
CA ARG A 237 5.41 12.64 4.48
C ARG A 237 5.75 13.65 5.59
N ASP A 238 6.05 14.89 5.22
CA ASP A 238 6.50 15.89 6.20
C ASP A 238 5.38 16.37 7.13
N PRO A 239 4.13 16.62 6.67
CA PRO A 239 3.00 16.85 7.57
C PRO A 239 2.76 15.73 8.58
N LEU A 240 2.83 14.46 8.15
CA LEU A 240 2.65 13.31 9.05
C LEU A 240 3.78 13.22 10.10
N LEU A 241 5.04 13.44 9.68
CA LEU A 241 6.20 13.50 10.57
C LEU A 241 6.19 14.70 11.53
N GLN A 242 5.46 15.77 11.23
CA GLN A 242 5.23 16.88 12.16
C GLN A 242 4.13 16.52 13.17
N LEU A 243 3.00 15.96 12.72
CA LEU A 243 1.94 15.47 13.60
C LEU A 243 2.46 14.45 14.62
N GLN A 244 3.29 13.50 14.19
CA GLN A 244 3.91 12.48 15.05
C GLN A 244 4.81 13.07 16.16
N LYS A 245 5.32 14.31 15.99
CA LYS A 245 6.16 15.01 17.00
C LYS A 245 5.34 15.91 17.91
N MET A 246 4.18 16.38 17.46
CA MET A 246 3.30 17.28 18.21
C MET A 246 2.33 16.52 19.12
N LEU A 247 1.79 15.40 18.62
CA LEU A 247 0.77 14.59 19.29
C LEU A 247 1.39 13.45 20.13
N PRO A 248 0.76 13.01 21.23
CA PRO A 248 1.20 11.86 22.02
C PRO A 248 1.21 10.54 21.22
N ALA A 249 2.04 9.59 21.65
CA ALA A 249 1.96 8.21 21.16
C ALA A 249 0.62 7.58 21.57
N GLY A 250 -0.15 7.10 20.60
CA GLY A 250 -1.51 6.59 20.81
C GLY A 250 -2.63 7.63 20.66
N ASP A 251 -2.31 8.85 20.21
CA ASP A 251 -3.32 9.87 19.91
C ASP A 251 -4.32 9.43 18.83
N LEU A 252 -5.61 9.63 19.09
CA LEU A 252 -6.71 9.19 18.22
C LEU A 252 -6.81 10.02 16.94
N GLN A 253 -6.50 11.32 16.98
CA GLN A 253 -6.50 12.17 15.79
C GLN A 253 -5.36 11.79 14.85
N TYR A 254 -4.17 11.51 15.39
CA TYR A 254 -3.04 10.94 14.65
C TYR A 254 -3.40 9.59 14.01
N GLN A 255 -3.93 8.64 14.79
CA GLN A 255 -4.36 7.34 14.26
C GLN A 255 -5.39 7.49 13.15
N LEU A 256 -6.43 8.31 13.33
CA LEU A 256 -7.49 8.47 12.34
C LEU A 256 -7.00 9.08 11.01
N ILE A 257 -6.07 10.04 11.04
CA ILE A 257 -5.53 10.63 9.80
C ILE A 257 -4.48 9.71 9.15
N ALA A 258 -3.63 9.04 9.93
CA ALA A 258 -2.65 8.07 9.44
C ALA A 258 -3.32 6.84 8.81
N ASP A 259 -4.35 6.28 9.45
CA ASP A 259 -5.13 5.15 8.92
C ASP A 259 -5.88 5.53 7.63
N LYS A 260 -6.45 6.74 7.55
CA LYS A 260 -7.07 7.25 6.31
C LYS A 260 -6.06 7.38 5.17
N LEU A 261 -4.88 7.94 5.48
CA LEU A 261 -3.80 8.15 4.52
C LEU A 261 -3.27 6.81 3.97
N GLY A 262 -2.90 5.89 4.87
CA GLY A 262 -2.42 4.57 4.50
C GLY A 262 -3.46 3.77 3.70
N LYS A 263 -4.74 3.86 4.04
CA LYS A 263 -5.82 3.19 3.28
C LYS A 263 -5.98 3.71 1.84
N GLU A 264 -5.86 5.02 1.59
CA GLU A 264 -5.91 5.52 0.19
C GLU A 264 -4.60 5.22 -0.57
N ILE A 265 -3.43 5.26 0.08
CA ILE A 265 -2.17 4.85 -0.57
C ILE A 265 -2.19 3.35 -0.94
N LEU A 266 -2.67 2.50 -0.02
CA LEU A 266 -2.92 1.08 -0.29
C LEU A 266 -3.88 0.93 -1.48
N GLN A 267 -5.00 1.65 -1.49
CA GLN A 267 -5.98 1.55 -2.57
C GLN A 267 -5.40 2.04 -3.92
N CYS A 268 -4.55 3.07 -3.93
CA CYS A 268 -3.81 3.46 -5.15
C CYS A 268 -2.91 2.32 -5.68
N GLY A 269 -2.32 1.52 -4.79
CA GLY A 269 -1.53 0.34 -5.16
C GLY A 269 -2.36 -0.85 -5.63
N ILE A 270 -3.51 -1.11 -4.99
CA ILE A 270 -4.47 -2.16 -5.40
C ILE A 270 -5.04 -1.82 -6.78
N ASP A 271 -5.59 -0.62 -6.95
CA ASP A 271 -6.22 -0.20 -8.21
C ASP A 271 -5.18 -0.20 -9.36
N TYR A 272 -3.94 0.24 -9.10
CA TYR A 272 -2.87 0.13 -10.10
C TYR A 272 -2.53 -1.33 -10.45
N TYR A 273 -2.45 -2.23 -9.47
CA TYR A 273 -2.14 -3.63 -9.72
C TYR A 273 -3.23 -4.33 -10.53
N ASN A 274 -4.50 -4.17 -10.12
CA ASN A 274 -5.64 -4.82 -10.75
C ASN A 274 -5.86 -4.33 -12.19
N ASP A 275 -5.70 -3.02 -12.44
CA ASP A 275 -5.96 -2.42 -13.76
C ASP A 275 -4.75 -2.54 -14.74
N SER A 276 -3.65 -3.24 -14.39
CA SER A 276 -2.40 -3.21 -15.15
C SER A 276 -1.94 -4.56 -15.74
N GLU A 277 -1.69 -4.56 -17.04
CA GLU A 277 -1.01 -5.66 -17.76
C GLU A 277 0.54 -5.62 -17.68
N GLU A 278 1.13 -4.71 -16.89
CA GLU A 278 2.59 -4.60 -16.82
C GLU A 278 3.19 -5.77 -16.02
N PRO A 279 4.22 -6.48 -16.54
CA PRO A 279 4.75 -7.68 -15.89
C PRO A 279 5.45 -7.40 -14.55
N ASP A 280 5.82 -6.13 -14.29
CA ASP A 280 6.37 -5.62 -13.04
C ASP A 280 5.33 -4.85 -12.19
N ALA A 281 4.03 -4.95 -12.50
CA ALA A 281 2.97 -4.25 -11.77
C ALA A 281 2.96 -4.59 -10.27
N ALA A 282 3.18 -5.85 -9.90
CA ALA A 282 3.30 -6.23 -8.48
C ALA A 282 4.46 -5.49 -7.78
N ILE A 283 5.60 -5.32 -8.45
CA ILE A 283 6.79 -4.65 -7.91
C ILE A 283 6.53 -3.14 -7.70
N LYS A 284 5.88 -2.48 -8.67
CA LYS A 284 5.51 -1.06 -8.58
C LYS A 284 4.42 -0.82 -7.53
N ALA A 285 3.40 -1.68 -7.45
CA ALA A 285 2.34 -1.60 -6.44
C ALA A 285 2.89 -1.80 -5.02
N MET A 286 3.84 -2.73 -4.86
CA MET A 286 4.49 -3.07 -3.59
C MET A 286 5.16 -1.86 -2.90
N GLU A 287 5.67 -0.88 -3.66
CA GLU A 287 6.24 0.35 -3.09
C GLU A 287 5.21 1.16 -2.28
N LEU A 288 3.99 1.27 -2.82
CA LEU A 288 2.87 1.95 -2.16
C LEU A 288 2.35 1.14 -0.97
N GLN A 289 2.21 -0.17 -1.14
CA GLN A 289 1.66 -1.03 -0.08
C GLN A 289 2.60 -1.16 1.13
N LYS A 290 3.92 -1.29 0.93
CA LYS A 290 4.90 -1.27 2.04
C LYS A 290 4.97 0.09 2.72
N TYR A 291 4.81 1.20 2.00
CA TYR A 291 4.70 2.53 2.63
C TYR A 291 3.40 2.65 3.45
N ALA A 292 2.25 2.24 2.90
CA ALA A 292 0.98 2.23 3.62
C ALA A 292 1.07 1.43 4.94
N LEU A 293 1.61 0.21 4.89
CA LEU A 293 1.82 -0.64 6.07
C LEU A 293 2.72 0.03 7.13
N SER A 294 3.71 0.83 6.72
CA SER A 294 4.63 1.51 7.63
C SER A 294 4.05 2.73 8.36
N ILE A 295 2.95 3.31 7.87
CA ILE A 295 2.34 4.51 8.45
C ILE A 295 1.02 4.27 9.20
N VAL A 296 0.30 3.18 8.91
CA VAL A 296 -0.97 2.86 9.59
C VAL A 296 -0.75 2.47 11.06
N VAL A 297 -1.69 2.88 11.91
CA VAL A 297 -1.59 2.76 13.37
C VAL A 297 -2.63 1.77 13.92
N GLY A 298 -3.87 1.86 13.46
CA GLY A 298 -4.97 1.01 13.92
C GLY A 298 -4.83 -0.42 13.43
N GLN A 299 -5.22 -1.39 14.26
CA GLN A 299 -5.02 -2.82 14.00
C GLN A 299 -5.66 -3.27 12.67
N MET A 300 -6.95 -2.98 12.46
CA MET A 300 -7.65 -3.26 11.20
C MET A 300 -7.02 -2.62 9.96
N ALA A 301 -6.29 -1.50 10.12
CA ALA A 301 -5.58 -0.85 9.04
C ALA A 301 -4.25 -1.56 8.73
N LYS A 302 -3.51 -1.94 9.78
CA LYS A 302 -2.29 -2.77 9.69
C LYS A 302 -2.57 -4.12 9.04
N ASP A 303 -3.61 -4.83 9.49
CA ASP A 303 -3.91 -6.18 9.00
C ASP A 303 -4.25 -6.17 7.50
N ARG A 304 -5.13 -5.27 7.04
CA ARG A 304 -5.43 -5.10 5.60
C ARG A 304 -4.18 -4.71 4.79
N CYS A 305 -3.34 -3.82 5.30
CA CYS A 305 -2.09 -3.45 4.60
C CYS A 305 -1.11 -4.62 4.55
N LYS A 306 -0.99 -5.40 5.62
CA LYS A 306 -0.11 -6.56 5.72
C LYS A 306 -0.57 -7.68 4.79
N GLU A 307 -1.84 -8.03 4.82
CA GLU A 307 -2.45 -9.03 3.92
C GLU A 307 -2.14 -8.73 2.45
N ASN A 308 -2.31 -7.48 2.03
CA ASN A 308 -2.02 -7.06 0.65
C ASN A 308 -0.52 -7.14 0.33
N VAL A 309 0.36 -6.73 1.25
CA VAL A 309 1.81 -6.90 1.12
C VAL A 309 2.19 -8.38 1.04
N ASP A 310 1.60 -9.24 1.86
CA ASP A 310 1.87 -10.69 1.88
C ASP A 310 1.37 -11.36 0.58
N ILE A 311 0.26 -10.88 0.00
CA ILE A 311 -0.24 -11.30 -1.33
C ILE A 311 0.74 -10.88 -2.44
N LEU A 312 1.07 -9.57 -2.53
CA LEU A 312 2.00 -9.11 -3.57
C LEU A 312 3.41 -9.69 -3.42
N GLN A 313 3.85 -10.00 -2.20
CA GLN A 313 5.17 -10.62 -1.99
C GLN A 313 5.19 -12.04 -2.59
N LYS A 314 4.17 -12.88 -2.32
CA LYS A 314 4.02 -14.19 -2.96
C LYS A 314 4.01 -14.11 -4.49
N ILE A 315 3.40 -13.06 -5.06
CA ILE A 315 3.38 -12.85 -6.51
C ILE A 315 4.78 -12.48 -7.03
N ILE A 316 5.47 -11.54 -6.36
CA ILE A 316 6.85 -11.13 -6.70
C ILE A 316 7.84 -12.30 -6.58
N ASP A 317 7.70 -13.14 -5.55
CA ASP A 317 8.56 -14.31 -5.31
C ASP A 317 8.42 -15.39 -6.41
N ASN A 318 7.36 -15.33 -7.22
CA ASN A 318 7.11 -16.21 -8.38
C ASN A 318 7.27 -15.48 -9.74
N LEU A 319 7.69 -14.22 -9.77
CA LEU A 319 7.95 -13.53 -11.04
C LEU A 319 9.19 -14.10 -11.75
N PRO A 320 9.18 -14.17 -13.10
CA PRO A 320 10.38 -14.49 -13.86
C PRO A 320 11.46 -13.39 -13.70
N PRO A 321 12.75 -13.70 -13.94
CA PRO A 321 13.81 -12.70 -13.89
C PRO A 321 13.53 -11.49 -14.80
N ALA A 322 13.81 -10.28 -14.29
CA ALA A 322 13.33 -9.05 -14.92
C ALA A 322 13.87 -8.82 -16.35
N GLU A 323 15.01 -9.40 -16.70
CA GLU A 323 15.58 -9.35 -18.04
C GLU A 323 14.74 -10.12 -19.09
N VAL A 324 13.86 -11.04 -18.67
CA VAL A 324 13.14 -11.97 -19.56
C VAL A 324 11.61 -11.83 -19.56
N PHE A 325 11.04 -10.87 -18.82
CA PHE A 325 9.58 -10.63 -18.77
C PHE A 325 8.87 -10.67 -20.13
N ALA A 326 9.46 -10.07 -21.17
CA ALA A 326 8.85 -9.99 -22.50
C ALA A 326 8.85 -11.33 -23.25
N GLU A 327 9.88 -12.15 -23.08
CA GLU A 327 9.92 -13.51 -23.64
C GLU A 327 9.06 -14.48 -22.84
N ASP A 328 8.95 -14.29 -21.53
CA ASP A 328 8.08 -15.12 -20.69
C ASP A 328 6.59 -14.88 -20.96
N LYS A 329 6.13 -13.61 -21.02
CA LYS A 329 4.73 -13.28 -21.39
C LYS A 329 4.36 -13.93 -22.72
N ALA A 330 5.26 -13.90 -23.71
CA ALA A 330 5.05 -14.54 -25.01
C ALA A 330 4.96 -16.08 -24.93
N ILE A 331 5.77 -16.75 -24.11
CA ILE A 331 5.68 -18.21 -23.90
C ILE A 331 4.36 -18.58 -23.21
N HIS A 332 3.98 -17.86 -22.16
CA HIS A 332 2.72 -18.08 -21.44
C HIS A 332 1.49 -17.78 -22.31
N GLU A 333 1.55 -16.80 -23.21
CA GLU A 333 0.50 -16.59 -24.21
C GLU A 333 0.36 -17.75 -25.21
N GLU A 334 1.48 -18.31 -25.71
CA GLU A 334 1.44 -19.48 -26.60
C GLU A 334 0.96 -20.74 -25.88
N LEU A 335 1.34 -20.95 -24.62
CA LEU A 335 0.79 -22.02 -23.77
C LEU A 335 -0.72 -21.83 -23.54
N ARG A 336 -1.19 -20.61 -23.23
CA ARG A 336 -2.62 -20.30 -23.05
C ARG A 336 -3.43 -20.53 -24.33
N LYS A 337 -2.86 -20.26 -25.52
CA LYS A 337 -3.47 -20.59 -26.82
C LYS A 337 -3.50 -22.11 -27.05
N TYR A 338 -2.40 -22.79 -26.72
CA TYR A 338 -2.25 -24.24 -26.87
C TYR A 338 -3.26 -25.04 -26.04
N CYS A 339 -3.46 -24.70 -24.76
CA CYS A 339 -4.39 -25.40 -23.86
C CYS A 339 -5.89 -25.29 -24.27
N LYS A 340 -6.21 -24.53 -25.34
CA LYS A 340 -7.55 -24.45 -25.93
C LYS A 340 -7.71 -25.29 -27.20
N LEU A 341 -6.68 -26.07 -27.58
CA LEU A 341 -6.65 -26.91 -28.78
C LEU A 341 -6.75 -28.41 -28.41
N PRO A 342 -7.29 -29.27 -29.30
CA PRO A 342 -7.33 -30.71 -29.04
C PRO A 342 -5.94 -31.35 -28.93
N ASP A 343 -5.86 -32.50 -28.26
CA ASP A 343 -4.63 -33.27 -28.08
C ASP A 343 -4.11 -33.88 -29.40
N LYS A 344 -3.36 -33.08 -30.17
CA LYS A 344 -2.75 -33.48 -31.45
C LYS A 344 -1.31 -33.02 -31.61
N ILE A 345 -0.53 -33.84 -32.31
CA ILE A 345 0.89 -33.64 -32.61
C ILE A 345 1.12 -32.33 -33.38
N CYS A 346 0.22 -31.99 -34.32
CA CYS A 346 0.34 -30.75 -35.10
C CYS A 346 0.25 -29.47 -34.24
N HIS A 347 -0.51 -29.50 -33.15
CA HIS A 347 -0.59 -28.40 -32.19
C HIS A 347 0.66 -28.34 -31.30
N ALA A 348 1.22 -29.49 -30.87
CA ALA A 348 2.49 -29.56 -30.16
C ALA A 348 3.67 -29.04 -31.00
N VAL A 349 3.74 -29.43 -32.28
CA VAL A 349 4.72 -28.91 -33.25
C VAL A 349 4.58 -27.40 -33.45
N THR A 350 3.38 -26.84 -33.30
CA THR A 350 3.13 -25.39 -33.38
C THR A 350 3.61 -24.68 -32.11
N LEU A 351 3.26 -25.17 -30.92
CA LEU A 351 3.75 -24.67 -29.64
C LEU A 351 5.28 -24.62 -29.61
N LEU A 352 5.95 -25.72 -29.99
CA LEU A 352 7.41 -25.81 -30.03
C LEU A 352 8.01 -24.75 -30.98
N LYS A 353 7.47 -24.60 -32.20
CA LYS A 353 7.96 -23.62 -33.17
C LYS A 353 7.83 -22.18 -32.69
N ASN A 354 6.71 -21.84 -32.05
CA ASN A 354 6.40 -20.48 -31.61
C ASN A 354 7.19 -20.09 -30.35
N THR A 355 7.33 -20.99 -29.37
CA THR A 355 8.06 -20.74 -28.11
C THR A 355 9.58 -20.76 -28.26
N ARG A 356 10.13 -21.57 -29.19
CA ARG A 356 11.57 -21.71 -29.44
C ARG A 356 12.37 -20.39 -29.53
N PRO A 357 12.00 -19.37 -30.32
CA PRO A 357 12.77 -18.12 -30.39
C PRO A 357 12.85 -17.37 -29.05
N HIS A 358 11.78 -17.44 -28.26
CA HIS A 358 11.72 -16.84 -26.91
C HIS A 358 12.62 -17.61 -25.94
N LEU A 359 12.49 -18.93 -25.88
CA LEU A 359 13.35 -19.81 -25.06
C LEU A 359 14.84 -19.66 -25.41
N GLN A 360 15.19 -19.56 -26.71
CA GLN A 360 16.56 -19.28 -27.14
C GLN A 360 17.05 -17.88 -26.72
N SER A 361 16.16 -16.92 -26.49
CA SER A 361 16.51 -15.61 -25.96
C SER A 361 16.73 -15.63 -24.46
N ILE A 362 15.87 -16.31 -23.71
CA ILE A 362 16.05 -16.60 -22.28
C ILE A 362 17.39 -17.31 -22.05
N LYS A 363 17.70 -18.36 -22.83
CA LYS A 363 19.00 -19.06 -22.80
C LYS A 363 20.21 -18.14 -23.03
N ARG A 364 20.08 -17.12 -23.89
CA ARG A 364 21.15 -16.13 -24.15
C ARG A 364 21.29 -15.09 -23.03
N LYS A 365 20.19 -14.74 -22.36
CA LYS A 365 20.14 -13.73 -21.28
C LYS A 365 20.60 -14.31 -19.94
N LEU A 366 20.07 -15.48 -19.55
CA LEU A 366 20.30 -16.09 -18.24
C LEU A 366 21.36 -17.21 -18.25
N GLY A 367 21.65 -17.79 -19.41
CA GLY A 367 22.56 -18.92 -19.58
C GLY A 367 21.86 -20.27 -19.66
N SER A 368 22.55 -21.29 -20.19
CA SER A 368 22.01 -22.63 -20.45
C SER A 368 21.84 -23.53 -19.23
N TYR A 369 22.34 -23.09 -18.07
CA TYR A 369 22.28 -23.81 -16.79
C TYR A 369 21.51 -23.01 -15.72
N ASN A 370 20.72 -22.02 -16.14
CA ASN A 370 19.87 -21.26 -15.24
C ASN A 370 18.57 -22.03 -14.99
N ASP A 371 18.21 -22.19 -13.71
CA ASP A 371 17.08 -23.02 -13.30
C ASP A 371 15.76 -22.54 -13.90
N TYR A 372 15.51 -21.22 -13.91
CA TYR A 372 14.31 -20.65 -14.51
C TYR A 372 14.22 -20.97 -16.02
N TYR A 373 15.33 -20.82 -16.76
CA TYR A 373 15.39 -21.17 -18.17
C TYR A 373 15.09 -22.66 -18.43
N LEU A 374 15.72 -23.55 -17.66
CA LEU A 374 15.51 -24.99 -17.80
C LEU A 374 14.07 -25.37 -17.46
N HIS A 375 13.49 -24.77 -16.42
CA HIS A 375 12.12 -25.01 -16.01
C HIS A 375 11.09 -24.62 -17.09
N ILE A 376 11.12 -23.36 -17.57
CA ILE A 376 10.14 -22.91 -18.58
C ILE A 376 10.30 -23.65 -19.92
N SER A 377 11.53 -24.04 -20.28
CA SER A 377 11.79 -24.93 -21.43
C SER A 377 11.19 -26.32 -21.22
N THR A 378 11.25 -26.86 -20.00
CA THR A 378 10.66 -28.16 -19.64
C THR A 378 9.13 -28.12 -19.62
N VAL A 379 8.51 -27.03 -19.17
CA VAL A 379 7.05 -26.84 -19.24
C VAL A 379 6.56 -26.93 -20.69
N VAL A 380 7.24 -26.26 -21.62
CA VAL A 380 6.93 -26.33 -23.06
C VAL A 380 7.11 -27.75 -23.61
N VAL A 381 8.23 -28.41 -23.31
CA VAL A 381 8.51 -29.79 -23.75
C VAL A 381 7.49 -30.79 -23.19
N ARG A 382 7.12 -30.66 -21.91
CA ARG A 382 6.15 -31.52 -21.22
C ARG A 382 4.77 -31.42 -21.85
N ASN A 383 4.31 -30.21 -22.14
CA ASN A 383 3.06 -29.96 -22.85
C ASN A 383 3.08 -30.61 -24.23
N ALA A 384 4.13 -30.40 -25.02
CA ALA A 384 4.25 -30.98 -26.35
C ALA A 384 4.27 -32.52 -26.34
N MET A 385 5.00 -33.14 -25.40
CA MET A 385 5.03 -34.60 -25.22
C MET A 385 3.66 -35.19 -24.86
N SER A 386 2.81 -34.45 -24.15
CA SER A 386 1.45 -34.90 -23.80
C SER A 386 0.63 -35.24 -25.05
N ASN A 387 0.58 -34.35 -26.04
CA ASN A 387 -0.18 -34.58 -27.27
C ASN A 387 0.40 -35.71 -28.13
N LEU A 388 1.73 -35.90 -28.13
CA LEU A 388 2.36 -37.03 -28.80
C LEU A 388 1.89 -38.36 -28.21
N ILE A 389 1.84 -38.45 -26.88
CA ILE A 389 1.37 -39.64 -26.16
C ILE A 389 -0.15 -39.82 -26.38
N ALA A 390 -0.94 -38.76 -26.25
CA ALA A 390 -2.39 -38.80 -26.39
C ALA A 390 -2.86 -39.21 -27.79
N GLU A 391 -2.28 -38.67 -28.87
CA GLU A 391 -2.69 -39.02 -30.24
C GLU A 391 -2.23 -40.43 -30.65
N VAL A 392 -1.03 -40.85 -30.25
CA VAL A 392 -0.56 -42.24 -30.46
C VAL A 392 -1.44 -43.23 -29.70
N ASN A 393 -1.67 -43.00 -28.40
CA ASN A 393 -2.53 -43.86 -27.57
C ASN A 393 -3.98 -43.87 -28.09
N GLY A 394 -4.48 -42.71 -28.54
CA GLY A 394 -5.82 -42.58 -29.12
C GLY A 394 -6.02 -43.44 -30.37
N VAL A 395 -4.99 -43.53 -31.25
CA VAL A 395 -5.02 -44.43 -32.41
C VAL A 395 -4.80 -45.89 -32.02
N GLN A 396 -3.97 -46.18 -31.03
CA GLN A 396 -3.82 -47.55 -30.51
C GLN A 396 -5.13 -48.08 -29.89
N LYS A 397 -5.87 -47.24 -29.16
CA LYS A 397 -7.19 -47.60 -28.60
C LYS A 397 -8.24 -47.91 -29.68
N GLN A 398 -8.13 -47.30 -30.86
CA GLN A 398 -8.95 -47.65 -32.03
C GLN A 398 -8.67 -49.06 -32.59
N ILE A 399 -7.58 -49.73 -32.17
CA ILE A 399 -7.26 -51.12 -32.51
C ILE A 399 -7.84 -52.11 -31.48
N THR A 400 -8.02 -51.69 -30.22
CA THR A 400 -8.40 -52.58 -29.10
C THR A 400 -9.90 -52.59 -28.77
N ASP A 401 -10.60 -51.45 -28.92
CA ASP A 401 -11.86 -51.22 -28.20
C ASP A 401 -13.16 -51.36 -29.04
N ASP A 402 -13.10 -51.77 -30.31
CA ASP A 402 -14.27 -51.82 -31.20
C ASP A 402 -15.16 -53.07 -30.98
N PRO A 403 -16.38 -52.94 -30.40
CA PRO A 403 -17.24 -54.09 -30.10
C PRO A 403 -17.96 -54.66 -31.33
N LEU A 404 -17.85 -53.99 -32.49
CA LEU A 404 -18.57 -54.37 -33.72
C LEU A 404 -17.77 -55.38 -34.59
N PHE A 405 -16.69 -55.95 -34.04
CA PHE A 405 -15.68 -56.76 -34.73
C PHE A 405 -16.10 -58.17 -35.16
N ASP A 406 -17.24 -58.68 -34.67
CA ASP A 406 -17.65 -60.09 -34.83
C ASP A 406 -18.33 -60.42 -36.16
N ASN A 407 -18.77 -59.43 -36.95
CA ASN A 407 -19.56 -59.69 -38.16
C ASN A 407 -18.87 -59.20 -39.44
N LEU A 408 -18.60 -60.14 -40.36
CA LEU A 408 -17.98 -60.03 -41.69
C LEU A 408 -16.43 -59.85 -41.71
N LEU A 409 -15.75 -60.97 -41.98
CA LEU A 409 -14.29 -61.11 -42.02
C LEU A 409 -13.59 -60.15 -43.00
N GLU A 410 -14.14 -59.97 -44.21
CA GLU A 410 -13.55 -59.10 -45.25
C GLU A 410 -13.53 -57.62 -44.85
N ARG A 411 -14.52 -57.16 -44.06
CA ARG A 411 -14.56 -55.79 -43.56
C ARG A 411 -13.54 -55.55 -42.44
N ARG A 412 -13.22 -56.60 -41.67
CA ARG A 412 -12.25 -56.58 -40.57
C ARG A 412 -10.82 -56.37 -41.08
N GLU A 413 -10.38 -57.11 -42.09
CA GLU A 413 -9.03 -56.97 -42.65
C GLU A 413 -8.78 -55.58 -43.24
N ALA A 414 -9.73 -55.06 -44.04
CA ALA A 414 -9.64 -53.72 -44.61
C ALA A 414 -9.62 -52.62 -43.54
N LYS A 415 -10.44 -52.74 -42.48
CA LYS A 415 -10.46 -51.78 -41.37
C LYS A 415 -9.16 -51.84 -40.55
N LEU A 416 -8.65 -53.04 -40.25
CA LEU A 416 -7.40 -53.21 -39.52
C LEU A 416 -6.21 -52.63 -40.30
N PHE A 417 -6.16 -52.85 -41.62
CA PHE A 417 -5.16 -52.26 -42.52
C PHE A 417 -5.22 -50.71 -42.52
N LEU A 418 -6.42 -50.12 -42.58
CA LEU A 418 -6.57 -48.66 -42.51
C LEU A 418 -6.14 -48.07 -41.16
N ILE A 419 -6.39 -48.76 -40.04
CA ILE A 419 -5.95 -48.29 -38.72
C ILE A 419 -4.43 -48.48 -38.56
N GLN A 420 -3.84 -49.55 -39.11
CA GLN A 420 -2.38 -49.71 -39.18
C GLN A 420 -1.71 -48.63 -40.04
N LEU A 421 -2.34 -48.23 -41.15
CA LEU A 421 -1.88 -47.12 -41.99
C LEU A 421 -1.88 -45.80 -41.20
N LYS A 422 -2.99 -45.49 -40.51
CA LYS A 422 -3.14 -44.31 -39.64
C LYS A 422 -2.16 -44.31 -38.47
N LEU A 423 -1.92 -45.47 -37.84
CA LEU A 423 -0.93 -45.60 -36.77
C LEU A 423 0.49 -45.35 -37.31
N LYS A 424 0.82 -45.86 -38.50
CA LYS A 424 2.11 -45.62 -39.15
C LYS A 424 2.31 -44.16 -39.55
N GLU A 425 1.24 -43.44 -39.89
CA GLU A 425 1.24 -41.99 -40.13
C GLU A 425 1.48 -41.20 -38.84
N VAL A 426 0.65 -41.43 -37.81
CA VAL A 426 0.75 -40.76 -36.50
C VAL A 426 2.09 -41.03 -35.79
N LEU A 427 2.61 -42.26 -35.82
CA LEU A 427 3.93 -42.57 -35.25
C LEU A 427 5.07 -41.85 -35.99
N LYS A 428 4.95 -41.68 -37.32
CA LYS A 428 5.92 -40.90 -38.09
C LYS A 428 5.85 -39.42 -37.71
N GLU A 429 4.66 -38.83 -37.59
CA GLU A 429 4.50 -37.45 -37.13
C GLU A 429 5.02 -37.25 -35.70
N ALA A 430 4.72 -38.19 -34.79
CA ALA A 430 5.23 -38.17 -33.43
C ALA A 430 6.77 -38.26 -33.39
N TRP A 431 7.39 -39.07 -34.26
CA TRP A 431 8.85 -39.14 -34.38
C TRP A 431 9.46 -37.88 -35.02
N ASP A 432 8.81 -37.29 -36.02
CA ASP A 432 9.19 -36.01 -36.61
C ASP A 432 9.09 -34.86 -35.59
N ALA A 433 8.07 -34.86 -34.72
CA ALA A 433 7.93 -33.94 -33.60
C ALA A 433 8.95 -34.20 -32.47
N THR A 434 9.25 -35.47 -32.15
CA THR A 434 10.26 -35.86 -31.16
C THR A 434 11.65 -35.33 -31.53
N LYS A 435 12.02 -35.37 -32.83
CA LYS A 435 13.27 -34.75 -33.31
C LYS A 435 13.30 -33.23 -33.15
N LEU A 436 12.14 -32.55 -33.16
CA LEU A 436 12.07 -31.13 -32.83
C LEU A 436 12.26 -30.89 -31.31
N ILE A 437 11.75 -31.79 -30.46
CA ILE A 437 11.94 -31.76 -29.00
C ILE A 437 13.39 -32.06 -28.59
N ASP A 438 14.10 -32.91 -29.33
CA ASP A 438 15.55 -33.16 -29.14
C ASP A 438 16.41 -31.87 -29.24
N GLU A 439 15.89 -30.80 -29.87
CA GLU A 439 16.57 -29.51 -30.00
C GLU A 439 16.34 -28.56 -28.80
N PHE A 440 15.66 -29.02 -27.75
CA PHE A 440 15.34 -28.24 -26.54
C PHE A 440 16.16 -28.72 -25.32
N ASP A 441 16.62 -27.75 -24.52
CA ASP A 441 17.07 -28.03 -23.16
C ASP A 441 15.84 -28.31 -22.28
N MET A 442 16.03 -29.10 -21.23
CA MET A 442 15.01 -29.44 -20.23
C MET A 442 15.72 -29.92 -18.96
N GLU A 443 15.01 -29.88 -17.84
CA GLU A 443 15.47 -30.28 -16.51
C GLU A 443 15.95 -31.75 -16.52
N ASP A 444 17.03 -32.00 -15.78
CA ASP A 444 17.86 -33.20 -15.98
C ASP A 444 17.28 -34.45 -15.31
N ASP A 445 16.31 -34.28 -14.42
CA ASP A 445 15.39 -35.28 -13.88
C ASP A 445 14.29 -35.63 -14.92
N TYR A 446 13.52 -34.64 -15.38
CA TYR A 446 12.47 -34.80 -16.39
C TYR A 446 12.99 -35.49 -17.66
N ARG A 447 14.22 -35.13 -18.08
CA ARG A 447 14.92 -35.76 -19.21
C ARG A 447 15.09 -37.27 -19.01
N LYS A 448 15.47 -37.71 -17.80
CA LYS A 448 15.78 -39.11 -17.48
C LYS A 448 14.53 -39.93 -17.18
N GLU A 449 13.58 -39.36 -16.46
CA GLU A 449 12.43 -40.08 -15.88
C GLU A 449 11.21 -40.08 -16.80
N HIS A 450 11.06 -39.07 -17.66
CA HIS A 450 9.90 -38.94 -18.55
C HIS A 450 10.26 -38.88 -20.03
N TYR A 451 11.19 -38.01 -20.44
CA TYR A 451 11.48 -37.83 -21.87
C TYR A 451 12.17 -39.05 -22.49
N ASN A 452 13.29 -39.50 -21.92
CA ASN A 452 14.07 -40.62 -22.46
C ASN A 452 13.28 -41.94 -22.52
N PRO A 453 12.47 -42.33 -21.52
CA PRO A 453 11.59 -43.51 -21.61
C PRO A 453 10.55 -43.38 -22.73
N ASN A 454 9.78 -42.29 -22.76
CA ASN A 454 8.73 -42.10 -23.77
C ASN A 454 9.31 -42.07 -25.20
N ARG A 455 10.44 -41.38 -25.40
CA ARG A 455 11.21 -41.38 -26.66
C ARG A 455 11.69 -42.77 -27.06
N SER A 456 12.07 -43.61 -26.10
CA SER A 456 12.53 -44.99 -26.37
C SER A 456 11.37 -45.92 -26.72
N THR A 457 10.23 -45.79 -26.04
CA THR A 457 8.99 -46.51 -26.35
C THR A 457 8.49 -46.16 -27.76
N LEU A 458 8.41 -44.86 -28.08
CA LEU A 458 8.02 -44.40 -29.42
C LEU A 458 8.98 -44.90 -30.51
N LYS A 459 10.29 -44.94 -30.22
CA LYS A 459 11.30 -45.50 -31.12
C LYS A 459 11.02 -46.97 -31.44
N SER A 460 10.69 -47.80 -30.44
CA SER A 460 10.33 -49.22 -30.66
C SER A 460 9.12 -49.33 -31.56
N MET A 461 8.03 -48.63 -31.23
CA MET A 461 6.79 -48.64 -32.03
C MET A 461 7.01 -48.24 -33.50
N CYS A 462 7.93 -47.30 -33.75
CA CYS A 462 8.36 -46.94 -35.10
C CYS A 462 9.13 -48.07 -35.80
N GLU A 463 10.08 -48.71 -35.12
CA GLU A 463 10.90 -49.79 -35.68
C GLU A 463 10.08 -51.06 -35.95
N ASP A 464 9.16 -51.43 -35.05
CA ASP A 464 8.22 -52.55 -35.18
C ASP A 464 7.32 -52.43 -36.43
N LEU A 465 7.00 -51.20 -36.86
CA LEU A 465 6.21 -50.91 -38.06
C LEU A 465 7.06 -50.51 -39.27
N GLY A 466 8.39 -50.61 -39.20
CA GLY A 466 9.29 -50.26 -40.30
C GLY A 466 9.20 -48.79 -40.71
N ILE A 467 9.19 -47.89 -39.72
CA ILE A 467 9.39 -46.45 -39.86
C ILE A 467 10.88 -46.17 -39.58
N SER A 468 11.55 -45.41 -40.44
CA SER A 468 12.96 -45.08 -40.22
C SER A 468 13.12 -44.09 -39.06
N THR A 469 13.68 -44.57 -37.95
CA THR A 469 14.04 -43.77 -36.77
C THR A 469 15.37 -43.03 -36.93
N PHE A 470 16.13 -43.32 -37.99
CA PHE A 470 17.50 -42.88 -38.17
C PHE A 470 17.61 -41.37 -38.36
N SER A 471 18.35 -40.71 -37.45
CA SER A 471 18.74 -39.30 -37.60
C SER A 471 20.15 -39.23 -38.21
N MET A 472 20.27 -38.59 -39.37
CA MET A 472 21.59 -38.28 -39.95
C MET A 472 22.24 -37.18 -39.11
N PRO A 473 23.46 -37.37 -38.56
CA PRO A 473 24.17 -36.29 -37.88
C PRO A 473 24.47 -35.18 -38.90
N PHE A 474 24.14 -33.93 -38.55
CA PHE A 474 24.26 -32.77 -39.45
C PHE A 474 25.73 -32.45 -39.73
N SER A 475 26.28 -33.16 -40.71
CA SER A 475 27.71 -33.19 -41.01
C SER A 475 28.01 -32.22 -42.15
N ASN A 476 28.77 -31.17 -41.87
CA ASN A 476 29.19 -30.20 -42.89
C ASN A 476 29.92 -30.92 -44.04
N ALA A 477 29.43 -30.73 -45.27
CA ALA A 477 29.84 -31.53 -46.40
C ALA A 477 31.29 -31.24 -46.85
N SER A 478 32.13 -32.27 -46.94
CA SER A 478 33.15 -32.35 -48.00
C SER A 478 33.76 -33.76 -48.18
N LYS A 479 34.14 -34.04 -49.43
CA LYS A 479 35.00 -35.13 -49.94
C LYS A 479 34.54 -36.61 -49.82
N LEU A 480 33.99 -37.06 -50.96
CA LEU A 480 34.02 -38.45 -51.45
C LEU A 480 35.45 -39.00 -51.58
N THR A 481 35.62 -40.31 -51.32
CA THR A 481 36.50 -41.21 -52.12
C THR A 481 36.04 -42.68 -51.95
N PRO A 482 35.93 -43.51 -53.01
CA PRO A 482 35.36 -44.86 -52.92
C PRO A 482 36.35 -46.03 -53.19
N THR A 483 36.17 -47.15 -52.47
CA THR A 483 36.71 -48.53 -52.69
C THR A 483 36.16 -49.44 -51.57
N THR A 484 35.81 -50.72 -51.72
CA THR A 484 35.58 -51.61 -52.89
C THR A 484 34.68 -52.78 -52.44
N ASP A 485 34.05 -53.49 -53.38
CA ASP A 485 33.16 -54.64 -53.08
C ASP A 485 33.85 -55.87 -52.48
N SER A 486 33.05 -56.73 -51.83
CA SER A 486 33.34 -58.15 -51.59
C SER A 486 32.03 -58.91 -51.37
N ASP A 487 31.47 -59.47 -52.44
CA ASP A 487 30.26 -60.30 -52.41
C ASP A 487 30.62 -61.78 -52.14
N SER A 488 29.82 -62.44 -51.30
CA SER A 488 29.78 -63.89 -51.16
C SER A 488 28.43 -64.34 -50.55
N GLY A 489 27.47 -64.67 -51.42
CA GLY A 489 26.12 -65.09 -51.01
C GLY A 489 25.96 -66.57 -50.59
N SER A 490 24.72 -67.07 -50.69
CA SER A 490 24.20 -68.37 -50.17
C SER A 490 23.75 -68.32 -48.70
N SER A 491 22.54 -68.79 -48.31
CA SER A 491 21.41 -69.35 -49.07
C SER A 491 20.07 -69.07 -48.37
N LYS A 492 18.95 -69.15 -49.10
CA LYS A 492 17.59 -69.07 -48.52
C LYS A 492 17.22 -70.39 -47.83
N LYS A 493 16.65 -70.30 -46.62
CA LYS A 493 15.70 -71.29 -46.08
C LYS A 493 14.47 -70.58 -45.50
N SER A 494 13.37 -71.32 -45.40
CA SER A 494 12.01 -70.82 -45.16
C SER A 494 11.49 -71.09 -43.75
N ASN A 495 10.31 -70.53 -43.46
CA ASN A 495 9.47 -70.68 -42.26
C ASN A 495 9.97 -69.94 -40.99
N SER A 496 9.10 -69.32 -40.18
CA SER A 496 7.65 -69.11 -40.33
C SER A 496 7.17 -67.82 -39.63
N TYR A 497 6.39 -67.00 -40.34
CA TYR A 497 5.94 -65.66 -39.90
C TYR A 497 4.87 -65.65 -38.79
N VAL A 498 4.40 -66.81 -38.33
CA VAL A 498 3.17 -66.94 -37.51
C VAL A 498 3.45 -67.08 -36.01
N GLY A 499 4.66 -67.48 -35.62
CA GLY A 499 4.98 -67.79 -34.21
C GLY A 499 5.31 -66.59 -33.31
N TRP A 500 5.73 -65.45 -33.88
CA TRP A 500 6.36 -64.37 -33.10
C TRP A 500 5.42 -63.21 -32.72
N LEU A 501 4.44 -62.89 -33.58
CA LEU A 501 3.44 -61.84 -33.34
C LEU A 501 2.62 -62.07 -32.06
N ILE A 502 2.41 -63.34 -31.68
CA ILE A 502 1.66 -63.73 -30.46
C ILE A 502 2.48 -63.44 -29.19
N ALA A 503 3.82 -63.53 -29.23
CA ALA A 503 4.67 -63.25 -28.07
C ALA A 503 4.76 -61.75 -27.77
N ILE A 504 4.83 -60.91 -28.81
CA ILE A 504 4.89 -59.45 -28.70
C ILE A 504 3.62 -58.89 -28.05
N PHE A 505 2.44 -59.38 -28.47
CA PHE A 505 1.15 -58.96 -27.91
C PHE A 505 1.05 -59.18 -26.39
N VAL A 506 1.55 -60.30 -25.87
CA VAL A 506 1.48 -60.61 -24.42
C VAL A 506 2.42 -59.70 -23.59
N ILE A 507 3.59 -59.35 -24.14
CA ILE A 507 4.56 -58.48 -23.44
C ILE A 507 4.06 -57.02 -23.41
N ILE A 508 3.44 -56.52 -24.48
CA ILE A 508 2.85 -55.17 -24.50
C ILE A 508 1.70 -55.05 -23.49
N ILE A 509 0.85 -56.09 -23.37
CA ILE A 509 -0.23 -56.12 -22.37
C ILE A 509 0.32 -56.06 -20.93
N LEU A 510 1.42 -56.75 -20.63
CA LEU A 510 2.06 -56.68 -19.31
C LEU A 510 2.73 -55.32 -19.04
N ALA A 511 3.21 -54.62 -20.07
CA ALA A 511 3.77 -53.27 -19.92
C ALA A 511 2.69 -52.22 -19.62
N MET A 512 1.50 -52.32 -20.24
CA MET A 512 0.40 -51.38 -19.99
C MET A 512 -0.13 -51.42 -18.55
N VAL A 513 -0.07 -52.57 -17.88
CA VAL A 513 -0.51 -52.74 -16.48
C VAL A 513 0.44 -52.08 -15.46
N PHE A 514 1.68 -51.77 -15.84
CA PHE A 514 2.65 -51.11 -14.95
C PHE A 514 2.66 -49.57 -15.06
N ILE A 515 2.12 -49.01 -16.15
CA ILE A 515 2.04 -47.56 -16.36
C ILE A 515 0.90 -46.94 -15.53
N SER A 516 -0.13 -47.73 -15.18
CA SER A 516 -1.29 -47.32 -14.37
C SER A 516 -1.04 -47.29 -12.85
N ALA A 517 0.20 -47.05 -12.40
CA ALA A 517 0.60 -47.21 -10.98
C ALA A 517 1.34 -46.03 -10.34
N PHE A 518 1.67 -44.96 -11.08
CA PHE A 518 2.44 -43.81 -10.54
C PHE A 518 1.94 -42.43 -11.02
N ALA A 519 0.62 -42.24 -10.95
CA ALA A 519 -0.02 -40.93 -11.00
C ALA A 519 -1.14 -40.87 -9.94
N GLY A 520 -0.99 -39.98 -8.95
CA GLY A 520 -1.80 -39.91 -7.72
C GLY A 520 -1.06 -40.54 -6.53
N MET A 521 -0.38 -39.79 -5.64
CA MET A 521 -0.89 -38.82 -4.63
C MET A 521 -1.55 -39.53 -3.43
N PRO A 522 -1.32 -39.07 -2.16
CA PRO A 522 -1.53 -37.67 -1.72
C PRO A 522 -0.36 -37.01 -0.97
N ASN A 523 -0.50 -35.70 -0.74
CA ASN A 523 -0.48 -35.14 0.61
C ASN A 523 -1.06 -33.71 0.61
N GLY A 524 -2.24 -33.56 1.20
CA GLY A 524 -2.77 -32.29 1.70
C GLY A 524 -3.13 -32.49 3.16
N ASP A 525 -2.55 -31.72 4.07
CA ASP A 525 -2.74 -31.89 5.52
C ASP A 525 -4.05 -31.25 6.00
N SER A 526 -5.01 -32.05 6.47
CA SER A 526 -5.89 -31.68 7.60
C SER A 526 -6.75 -32.85 8.10
N ALA A 527 -6.62 -33.17 9.39
CA ALA A 527 -7.67 -33.69 10.28
C ALA A 527 -7.15 -33.77 11.74
N THR A 528 -8.05 -33.64 12.71
CA THR A 528 -7.75 -33.66 14.16
C THR A 528 -8.45 -34.85 14.86
N GLU A 529 -7.86 -35.33 15.97
CA GLU A 529 -8.50 -36.17 17.03
C GLU A 529 -9.00 -37.57 16.58
N GLU A 530 -9.26 -38.61 17.39
CA GLU A 530 -9.01 -38.99 18.81
C GLU A 530 -8.87 -40.56 18.82
N GLU A 531 -8.52 -41.36 19.84
CA GLU A 531 -8.13 -41.27 21.27
C GLU A 531 -7.25 -42.53 21.56
N THR A 532 -7.19 -42.97 22.82
CA THR A 532 -6.82 -44.27 23.40
C THR A 532 -5.37 -44.41 23.89
N SER A 533 -5.14 -43.83 25.07
CA SER A 533 -4.06 -44.16 26.01
C SER A 533 -4.22 -45.61 26.57
N PRO A 534 -3.23 -46.23 27.27
CA PRO A 534 -2.98 -45.86 28.69
C PRO A 534 -1.56 -46.15 29.29
N VAL A 535 -1.26 -45.56 30.48
CA VAL A 535 -0.23 -45.99 31.50
C VAL A 535 1.25 -45.85 31.06
N THR A 536 2.21 -45.24 31.78
CA THR A 536 2.39 -44.51 33.08
C THR A 536 3.47 -43.41 32.86
N GLU A 537 3.84 -42.46 33.73
CA GLU A 537 4.02 -42.48 35.20
C GLU A 537 4.05 -41.04 35.81
N GLU A 538 4.04 -41.00 37.14
CA GLU A 538 4.13 -39.90 38.14
C GLU A 538 5.19 -38.76 37.92
N VAL A 539 5.22 -37.59 38.62
CA VAL A 539 4.34 -36.85 39.57
C VAL A 539 4.87 -35.41 39.73
N SER A 540 3.99 -34.41 39.93
CA SER A 540 4.11 -33.33 40.95
C SER A 540 3.09 -32.20 40.72
N ALA A 541 2.67 -31.51 41.78
CA ALA A 541 1.57 -30.55 41.75
C ALA A 541 1.93 -29.23 42.46
N ALA A 542 1.26 -28.15 42.05
CA ALA A 542 1.13 -26.92 42.81
C ALA A 542 -0.23 -26.26 42.47
N GLU A 543 -1.16 -26.23 43.42
CA GLU A 543 -2.42 -25.52 43.30
C GLU A 543 -2.23 -24.02 43.56
N PHE A 544 -3.03 -23.15 42.93
CA PHE A 544 -3.62 -22.04 43.67
C PHE A 544 -4.95 -21.58 43.06
N SER A 545 -5.79 -20.97 43.90
CA SER A 545 -7.18 -20.60 43.62
C SER A 545 -7.35 -19.08 43.53
N SER A 546 -8.30 -18.58 42.72
CA SER A 546 -9.51 -17.91 43.25
C SER A 546 -10.33 -17.12 42.22
N ALA A 547 -11.66 -17.25 42.37
CA ALA A 547 -12.72 -16.25 42.24
C ALA A 547 -12.77 -15.26 41.04
N ALA A 548 -13.93 -15.26 40.37
CA ALA A 548 -14.48 -14.09 39.67
C ALA A 548 -15.41 -13.28 40.62
N PRO A 549 -15.61 -11.97 40.38
CA PRO A 549 -16.68 -11.18 40.98
C PRO A 549 -17.84 -10.90 40.00
N GLU A 550 -19.03 -10.65 40.55
CA GLU A 550 -20.27 -10.36 39.83
C GLU A 550 -20.38 -8.88 39.40
N ALA A 551 -21.27 -8.58 38.44
CA ALA A 551 -21.61 -7.22 38.03
C ALA A 551 -23.08 -6.90 38.39
N PRO A 552 -23.39 -5.75 39.01
CA PRO A 552 -24.76 -5.39 39.40
C PRO A 552 -25.54 -4.71 38.27
N GLU A 553 -26.80 -5.09 38.10
CA GLU A 553 -27.79 -4.34 37.31
C GLU A 553 -28.21 -3.05 38.04
N TYR A 554 -28.57 -2.02 37.27
CA TYR A 554 -29.37 -0.90 37.77
C TYR A 554 -30.38 -0.45 36.72
N SER A 555 -31.62 -0.19 37.16
CA SER A 555 -32.78 0.15 36.33
C SER A 555 -33.40 1.47 36.76
N GLU A 556 -33.61 2.42 35.84
CA GLU A 556 -34.55 3.53 36.02
C GLU A 556 -35.14 3.93 34.65
N SER A 557 -36.26 4.67 34.64
CA SER A 557 -37.31 4.39 33.64
C SER A 557 -38.19 5.57 33.20
N TYR A 558 -38.66 5.49 31.95
CA TYR A 558 -39.77 6.25 31.33
C TYR A 558 -39.68 7.78 31.23
N SER A 559 -39.81 8.30 30.00
CA SER A 559 -40.83 9.32 29.66
C SER A 559 -41.07 9.45 28.14
N GLU A 560 -42.21 8.92 27.69
CA GLU A 560 -43.14 9.32 26.58
C GLU A 560 -42.67 9.93 25.22
N ALA A 561 -43.53 9.72 24.19
CA ALA A 561 -43.38 10.15 22.79
C ALA A 561 -44.20 11.45 22.47
N PRO A 562 -44.44 11.91 21.21
CA PRO A 562 -44.93 11.17 20.02
C PRO A 562 -43.89 11.12 18.88
N ALA A 563 -43.87 10.17 17.93
CA ALA A 563 -44.91 9.45 17.16
C ALA A 563 -45.45 10.23 15.93
N TYR A 564 -45.14 9.70 14.74
CA TYR A 564 -45.88 9.80 13.47
C TYR A 564 -45.46 8.62 12.60
N ASP A 565 -46.37 7.67 12.42
CA ASP A 565 -46.93 7.18 11.14
C ASP A 565 -45.96 7.15 9.91
N ASN A 566 -45.91 6.09 9.09
CA ASN A 566 -46.97 5.12 8.80
C ASN A 566 -46.46 3.81 8.14
N ASP A 567 -47.23 2.73 8.29
CA ASP A 567 -47.48 1.52 7.46
C ASP A 567 -46.49 1.16 6.30
N ASN A 568 -46.11 -0.11 6.05
CA ASN A 568 -46.88 -1.36 6.20
C ASN A 568 -45.99 -2.60 6.50
N ASP A 569 -46.61 -3.65 7.04
CA ASP A 569 -46.14 -5.04 7.00
C ASP A 569 -46.35 -5.69 5.62
N ASP A 570 -45.66 -6.80 5.34
CA ASP A 570 -46.33 -8.10 5.11
C ASP A 570 -45.31 -9.26 4.98
N ASP A 571 -45.49 -10.28 5.83
CA ASP A 571 -44.79 -11.58 5.76
C ASP A 571 -45.55 -12.53 4.81
N ALA A 572 -44.84 -13.27 3.95
CA ALA A 572 -45.37 -14.50 3.36
C ALA A 572 -44.27 -15.48 2.90
N SER A 573 -44.32 -16.71 3.43
CA SER A 573 -43.43 -17.81 3.05
C SER A 573 -44.03 -18.72 1.97
N ALA A 574 -43.18 -19.46 1.26
CA ALA A 574 -43.56 -20.66 0.51
C ALA A 574 -42.39 -21.64 0.37
N ASP A 575 -42.58 -22.89 0.81
CA ASP A 575 -41.66 -24.00 0.58
C ASP A 575 -41.72 -24.53 -0.87
N ALA A 576 -40.58 -24.96 -1.40
CA ALA A 576 -40.51 -25.97 -2.46
C ALA A 576 -39.15 -26.69 -2.43
N SER A 577 -39.14 -27.97 -2.07
CA SER A 577 -37.96 -28.86 -2.13
C SER A 577 -37.95 -29.70 -3.41
N VAL A 578 -36.77 -30.21 -3.81
CA VAL A 578 -36.50 -31.64 -4.18
C VAL A 578 -35.19 -31.83 -4.98
N SER A 579 -34.54 -32.98 -4.70
CA SER A 579 -33.53 -33.72 -5.49
C SER A 579 -32.06 -33.28 -5.50
N GLU A 580 -31.20 -34.30 -5.35
CA GLU A 580 -29.74 -34.24 -5.36
C GLU A 580 -29.17 -34.44 -6.78
N SER A 581 -27.94 -33.98 -7.01
CA SER A 581 -27.06 -34.51 -8.07
C SER A 581 -25.60 -34.20 -7.73
N SER A 582 -24.85 -35.21 -7.29
CA SER A 582 -23.44 -35.10 -6.90
C SER A 582 -22.49 -35.08 -8.12
N ALA A 583 -21.65 -34.04 -8.22
CA ALA A 583 -20.46 -34.05 -9.08
C ALA A 583 -19.40 -33.10 -8.49
N GLU A 584 -18.26 -33.66 -8.08
CA GLU A 584 -17.12 -32.89 -7.56
C GLU A 584 -16.29 -32.31 -8.73
N PRO A 585 -15.90 -31.02 -8.71
CA PRO A 585 -14.97 -30.47 -9.68
C PRO A 585 -13.52 -30.84 -9.30
N SER A 586 -12.78 -31.44 -10.23
CA SER A 586 -11.37 -31.77 -10.03
C SER A 586 -10.50 -30.51 -9.90
N GLU A 587 -9.66 -30.45 -8.87
CA GLU A 587 -8.73 -29.34 -8.65
C GLU A 587 -7.81 -29.12 -9.86
N SER A 588 -7.79 -27.89 -10.38
CA SER A 588 -6.79 -27.44 -11.34
C SER A 588 -6.21 -26.12 -10.86
N TYR A 589 -4.89 -26.06 -10.69
CA TYR A 589 -4.18 -24.84 -10.31
C TYR A 589 -4.14 -23.87 -11.50
N ILE A 590 -5.18 -23.07 -11.65
CA ILE A 590 -5.29 -22.00 -12.63
C ILE A 590 -4.86 -20.69 -11.99
N TYR A 591 -3.83 -20.06 -12.56
CA TYR A 591 -3.51 -18.66 -12.26
C TYR A 591 -4.62 -17.76 -12.83
N TYR A 592 -5.41 -17.15 -11.95
CA TYR A 592 -6.42 -16.18 -12.34
C TYR A 592 -5.77 -14.93 -12.96
N TYR A 593 -5.95 -14.80 -14.28
CA TYR A 593 -6.21 -13.53 -14.92
C TYR A 593 -7.57 -13.67 -15.58
N ASP A 594 -8.59 -13.00 -15.03
CA ASP A 594 -9.87 -12.84 -15.67
C ASP A 594 -10.35 -11.39 -15.54
N THR A 595 -11.11 -10.94 -16.53
CA THR A 595 -11.35 -9.50 -16.79
C THR A 595 -12.84 -9.23 -16.95
N SER A 596 -13.43 -8.61 -15.94
CA SER A 596 -14.65 -7.78 -16.01
C SER A 596 -15.79 -8.34 -16.90
N ASP A 597 -16.63 -9.20 -16.32
CA ASP A 597 -18.02 -9.30 -16.77
C ASP A 597 -18.78 -8.04 -16.29
N ASP A 598 -19.33 -7.27 -17.22
CA ASP A 598 -20.19 -6.10 -16.98
C ASP A 598 -21.49 -6.26 -17.79
N PRO A 599 -22.61 -6.71 -17.18
CA PRO A 599 -23.75 -7.27 -17.92
C PRO A 599 -24.91 -6.28 -18.12
N ASP A 600 -24.74 -5.22 -18.90
CA ASP A 600 -25.84 -4.25 -19.16
C ASP A 600 -25.71 -3.42 -20.47
N GLU A 601 -25.72 -4.04 -21.66
CA GLU A 601 -25.90 -3.29 -22.93
C GLU A 601 -26.58 -4.07 -24.09
N GLU A 602 -27.91 -4.27 -24.04
CA GLU A 602 -28.72 -4.48 -25.26
C GLU A 602 -30.20 -4.11 -25.09
N ALA A 603 -30.65 -2.92 -25.56
CA ALA A 603 -32.01 -2.64 -26.08
C ALA A 603 -32.29 -1.16 -26.44
N SER A 604 -32.07 -0.73 -27.70
CA SER A 604 -32.98 0.21 -28.39
C SER A 604 -32.65 0.42 -29.89
N ASP A 605 -33.30 -0.33 -30.79
CA ASP A 605 -33.50 0.11 -32.20
C ASP A 605 -34.69 -0.63 -32.85
N ALA A 606 -35.81 0.07 -33.13
CA ALA A 606 -36.95 -0.44 -33.94
C ALA A 606 -38.11 0.58 -34.18
N SER A 607 -37.86 1.79 -34.73
CA SER A 607 -38.90 2.60 -35.41
C SER A 607 -38.29 3.81 -36.14
N GLU A 608 -38.67 4.22 -37.36
CA GLU A 608 -39.73 3.78 -38.27
C GLU A 608 -39.17 3.72 -39.71
N TYR A 609 -39.71 2.84 -40.57
CA TYR A 609 -39.74 3.10 -42.02
C TYR A 609 -40.83 2.27 -42.71
N ASN A 610 -41.99 2.87 -42.98
CA ASN A 610 -42.74 2.50 -44.19
C ASN A 610 -43.76 3.55 -44.63
N THR A 611 -43.75 3.88 -45.92
CA THR A 611 -44.91 4.39 -46.67
C THR A 611 -44.82 3.89 -48.11
N TYR A 612 -45.36 2.68 -48.36
CA TYR A 612 -46.53 2.47 -49.23
C TYR A 612 -47.05 1.03 -49.18
#